data_AF-A0A0Q7Q415-F1
#
_entry.id   AF-A0A0Q7Q415-F1
#
_cell.length_a   1.000
_cell.length_b   1.000
_cell.length_c   1.000
_cell.angle_alpha   90.00
_cell.angle_beta   90.00
_cell.angle_gamma   90.00
#
_symmetry.space_group_name_H-M   'P 1'
#
loop_
_entity.id
_entity.type
_entity.pdbx_description
1 polymer ?
#
loop_
_entity_poly.entity_id
_entity_poly.type
_entity_poly.pdbx_seq_one_letter_code
_entity_poly.pdbx_strand_id
1 'polypeptide(L)'
;MLKDISHQRGQIHTIDELNEAERHLAGVLWSAAHTVVECCRDHLADLRATLVDAPPSIELMQEDRLIRDALGRAEAAENMAVGLVVQRPVDYRADIRTLSQAVAEWDVQAHRALLTNRSTSCLALIARHESLVQSGFAIAVGSAARNGAVDPHTASRLDPVLSQLSDSWEGVAQRVRDLSWGAEAVPRATLEAAHGLKRAFSLVVFEGPADRKGEALSALNSHLASSVALAAAARELVSGGELTAPARAVNRVLLEGAESSAMRSPVSPVDLLRGVSIAIPPEARGHLQGSVDDVFRQSMEAMHRASGLDGSRLDSVTAHPELGKAMHPTDLAVPGTGREARPLSPPR
;
A
#
# COMPACT_ATOMS: atom_id res chain seq x y z
N MET A 1 -12.21 54.47 -5.41
CA MET A 1 -13.02 53.23 -5.55
C MET A 1 -12.58 52.30 -6.69
N LEU A 2 -11.64 52.70 -7.59
CA LEU A 2 -11.05 51.82 -8.61
C LEU A 2 -9.55 51.54 -8.41
N LYS A 3 -8.95 52.02 -7.31
CA LYS A 3 -7.56 51.73 -6.91
C LYS A 3 -7.44 50.57 -5.90
N ASP A 4 -8.54 50.09 -5.35
CA ASP A 4 -8.53 48.96 -4.40
C ASP A 4 -8.64 47.58 -5.08
N ILE A 5 -9.01 47.52 -6.37
CA ILE A 5 -9.10 46.25 -7.10
C ILE A 5 -7.72 45.79 -7.61
N SER A 6 -6.76 46.69 -7.77
CA SER A 6 -5.38 46.33 -8.13
C SER A 6 -4.58 45.72 -6.98
N HIS A 7 -5.04 45.84 -5.73
CA HIS A 7 -4.36 45.26 -4.57
C HIS A 7 -4.80 43.83 -4.24
N GLN A 8 -5.85 43.31 -4.90
CA GLN A 8 -6.28 41.91 -4.79
C GLN A 8 -5.68 40.98 -5.86
N ARG A 9 -4.83 41.48 -6.76
CA ARG A 9 -4.09 40.67 -7.75
C ARG A 9 -2.71 40.19 -7.27
N GLY A 10 -2.50 40.21 -5.96
CA GLY A 10 -1.25 39.82 -5.31
C GLY A 10 -1.42 38.74 -4.24
N GLN A 11 -2.47 37.91 -4.32
CA GLN A 11 -2.63 36.78 -3.41
C GLN A 11 -2.24 35.50 -4.13
N ILE A 12 -0.99 35.10 -3.88
CA ILE A 12 -0.50 33.73 -3.73
C ILE A 12 -1.61 32.71 -4.07
N HIS A 13 -1.64 32.20 -5.31
CA HIS A 13 -2.28 30.93 -5.59
C HIS A 13 -1.56 29.90 -4.73
N THR A 14 -2.16 29.59 -3.58
CA THR A 14 -1.52 28.74 -2.59
C THR A 14 -1.42 27.36 -3.19
N ILE A 15 -0.25 26.76 -3.04
CA ILE A 15 -0.01 25.34 -3.32
C ILE A 15 -1.14 24.49 -2.70
N ASP A 16 -1.73 24.94 -1.59
CA ASP A 16 -2.90 24.38 -0.93
C ASP A 16 -4.20 24.38 -1.74
N GLU A 17 -4.54 25.46 -2.47
CA GLU A 17 -5.72 25.49 -3.35
C GLU A 17 -5.56 24.54 -4.54
N LEU A 18 -4.34 24.47 -5.11
CA LEU A 18 -4.02 23.52 -6.18
C LEU A 18 -4.04 22.06 -5.65
N ASN A 19 -3.52 21.84 -4.45
CA ASN A 19 -3.60 20.55 -3.73
C ASN A 19 -5.04 20.12 -3.47
N GLU A 20 -5.91 21.07 -3.09
CA GLU A 20 -7.32 20.81 -2.84
C GLU A 20 -8.06 20.51 -4.15
N ALA A 21 -7.79 21.26 -5.22
CA ALA A 21 -8.38 21.02 -6.53
C ALA A 21 -7.96 19.66 -7.12
N GLU A 22 -6.69 19.28 -6.98
CA GLU A 22 -6.19 17.98 -7.44
C GLU A 22 -6.71 16.82 -6.59
N ARG A 23 -6.88 16.99 -5.27
CA ARG A 23 -7.56 16.00 -4.41
C ARG A 23 -9.02 15.81 -4.81
N HIS A 24 -9.72 16.90 -5.11
CA HIS A 24 -11.07 16.83 -5.65
C HIS A 24 -11.09 16.13 -7.00
N LEU A 25 -10.16 16.43 -7.90
CA LEU A 25 -10.06 15.76 -9.20
C LEU A 25 -9.78 14.25 -9.05
N ALA A 26 -8.84 13.86 -8.19
CA ALA A 26 -8.55 12.45 -7.92
C ALA A 26 -9.76 11.73 -7.31
N GLY A 27 -10.46 12.37 -6.36
CA GLY A 27 -11.68 11.83 -5.75
C GLY A 27 -12.83 11.70 -6.75
N VAL A 28 -13.03 12.70 -7.61
CA VAL A 28 -14.02 12.66 -8.69
C VAL A 28 -13.67 11.59 -9.72
N LEU A 29 -12.40 11.47 -10.10
CA LEU A 29 -11.95 10.50 -11.09
C LEU A 29 -12.03 9.07 -10.55
N TRP A 30 -11.67 8.86 -9.27
CA TRP A 30 -11.87 7.60 -8.57
C TRP A 30 -13.36 7.26 -8.47
N SER A 31 -14.20 8.17 -7.96
CA SER A 31 -15.63 7.92 -7.81
C SER A 31 -16.31 7.65 -9.16
N ALA A 32 -15.98 8.42 -10.20
CA ALA A 32 -16.56 8.24 -11.52
C ALA A 32 -16.11 6.94 -12.17
N ALA A 33 -14.82 6.60 -12.09
CA ALA A 33 -14.32 5.33 -12.60
C ALA A 33 -14.95 4.15 -11.86
N HIS A 34 -15.06 4.23 -10.54
CA HIS A 34 -15.70 3.23 -9.71
C HIS A 34 -17.17 3.01 -10.07
N THR A 35 -17.95 4.09 -10.22
CA THR A 35 -19.36 3.99 -10.66
C THR A 35 -19.49 3.42 -12.07
N VAL A 36 -18.58 3.76 -12.99
CA VAL A 36 -18.57 3.18 -14.34
C VAL A 36 -18.26 1.68 -14.28
N VAL A 37 -17.30 1.27 -13.44
CA VAL A 37 -16.98 -0.15 -13.21
C VAL A 37 -18.19 -0.91 -12.67
N GLU A 38 -18.92 -0.35 -11.70
CA GLU A 38 -20.14 -0.93 -11.16
C GLU A 38 -21.21 -1.10 -12.25
N CYS A 39 -21.56 -0.03 -12.96
CA CYS A 39 -22.57 -0.07 -14.03
C CYS A 39 -22.19 -1.04 -15.15
N CYS A 40 -20.92 -1.09 -15.55
CA CYS A 40 -20.45 -1.99 -16.59
C CYS A 40 -20.52 -3.46 -16.14
N ARG A 41 -20.22 -3.75 -14.87
CA ARG A 41 -20.30 -5.11 -14.31
C ARG A 41 -21.75 -5.58 -14.16
N ASP A 42 -22.64 -4.70 -13.71
CA ASP A 42 -24.08 -4.99 -13.64
C ASP A 42 -24.65 -5.28 -15.05
N HIS A 43 -24.35 -4.44 -16.03
CA HIS A 43 -24.80 -4.63 -17.42
C HIS A 43 -24.24 -5.90 -18.05
N LEU A 44 -22.97 -6.24 -17.77
CA LEU A 44 -22.35 -7.47 -18.25
C LEU A 44 -23.00 -8.72 -17.63
N ALA A 45 -23.44 -8.65 -16.36
CA ALA A 45 -24.15 -9.73 -15.71
C ALA A 45 -25.54 -9.95 -16.35
N ASP A 46 -26.28 -8.87 -16.63
CA ASP A 46 -27.58 -8.93 -17.30
C ASP A 46 -27.45 -9.49 -18.74
N LEU A 47 -26.41 -9.06 -19.47
CA LEU A 47 -26.07 -9.60 -20.79
C LEU A 47 -25.76 -11.10 -20.75
N ARG A 48 -24.96 -11.54 -19.77
CA ARG A 48 -24.65 -12.96 -19.58
C ARG A 48 -25.88 -13.79 -19.26
N ALA A 49 -26.78 -13.27 -18.42
CA ALA A 49 -28.05 -13.93 -18.14
C ALA A 49 -28.90 -14.08 -19.42
N THR A 50 -28.95 -13.04 -20.26
CA THR A 50 -29.67 -13.06 -21.55
C THR A 50 -29.04 -14.03 -22.55
N LEU A 51 -27.71 -14.16 -22.55
CA LEU A 51 -26.95 -15.07 -23.41
C LEU A 51 -27.09 -16.56 -23.03
N VAL A 52 -27.49 -16.87 -21.79
CA VAL A 52 -27.79 -18.25 -21.37
C VAL A 52 -29.10 -18.73 -22.01
N ASP A 53 -30.08 -17.83 -22.18
CA ASP A 53 -31.42 -18.16 -22.67
C ASP A 53 -31.60 -17.99 -24.19
N ALA A 54 -30.64 -17.36 -24.89
CA ALA A 54 -30.73 -17.08 -26.32
C ALA A 54 -29.43 -17.43 -27.08
N PRO A 55 -29.51 -17.86 -28.36
CA PRO A 55 -28.32 -18.12 -29.16
C PRO A 55 -27.49 -16.83 -29.33
N PRO A 56 -26.16 -16.91 -29.23
CA PRO A 56 -25.30 -15.73 -29.27
C PRO A 56 -25.43 -15.00 -30.61
N SER A 57 -25.95 -13.78 -30.57
CA SER A 57 -26.00 -12.88 -31.73
C SER A 57 -24.69 -12.10 -31.86
N ILE A 58 -24.36 -11.69 -33.08
CA ILE A 58 -23.18 -10.84 -33.36
C ILE A 58 -23.25 -9.54 -32.55
N GLU A 59 -24.44 -9.00 -32.33
CA GLU A 59 -24.69 -7.79 -31.54
C GLU A 59 -24.33 -8.00 -30.06
N LEU A 60 -24.76 -9.13 -29.45
CA LEU A 60 -24.44 -9.46 -28.05
C LEU A 60 -22.94 -9.68 -27.83
N MET A 61 -22.25 -10.29 -28.80
CA MET A 61 -20.79 -10.47 -28.75
C MET A 61 -20.04 -9.14 -28.88
N GLN A 62 -20.55 -8.21 -29.70
CA GLN A 62 -19.98 -6.86 -29.81
C GLN A 62 -20.20 -6.06 -28.53
N GLU A 63 -21.37 -6.19 -27.91
CA GLU A 63 -21.72 -5.51 -26.66
C GLU A 63 -20.84 -5.98 -25.49
N ASP A 64 -20.65 -7.29 -25.31
CA ASP A 64 -19.71 -7.84 -24.31
C ASP A 64 -18.27 -7.32 -24.51
N ARG A 65 -17.80 -7.23 -25.76
CA ARG A 65 -16.47 -6.68 -26.05
C ARG A 65 -16.35 -5.20 -25.67
N LEU A 66 -17.37 -4.39 -25.96
CA LEU A 66 -17.40 -2.97 -25.64
C LEU A 66 -17.41 -2.74 -24.12
N ILE A 67 -18.13 -3.58 -23.37
CA ILE A 67 -18.18 -3.48 -21.91
C ILE A 67 -16.86 -3.89 -21.27
N ARG A 68 -16.19 -4.93 -21.77
CA ARG A 68 -14.84 -5.31 -21.29
C ARG A 68 -13.82 -4.20 -21.58
N ASP A 69 -13.90 -3.55 -22.74
CA ASP A 69 -13.06 -2.39 -23.06
C ASP A 69 -13.36 -1.21 -22.12
N ALA A 70 -14.63 -0.93 -21.82
CA ALA A 70 -15.03 0.09 -20.85
C ALA A 70 -14.50 -0.21 -19.44
N LEU A 71 -14.56 -1.47 -19.00
CA LEU A 71 -13.98 -1.92 -17.72
C LEU A 71 -12.47 -1.70 -17.68
N GLY A 72 -11.74 -2.11 -18.72
CA GLY A 72 -10.29 -1.90 -18.80
C GLY A 72 -9.90 -0.41 -18.77
N ARG A 73 -10.69 0.46 -19.40
CA ARG A 73 -10.48 1.91 -19.38
C ARG A 73 -10.80 2.53 -18.01
N ALA A 74 -11.84 2.04 -17.35
CA ALA A 74 -12.21 2.52 -16.02
C ALA A 74 -11.19 2.08 -14.96
N GLU A 75 -10.67 0.85 -15.04
CA GLU A 75 -9.55 0.39 -14.20
C GLU A 75 -8.27 1.19 -14.50
N ALA A 76 -8.00 1.55 -15.76
CA ALA A 76 -6.90 2.44 -16.11
C ALA A 76 -7.10 3.85 -15.50
N ALA A 77 -8.34 4.36 -15.47
CA ALA A 77 -8.67 5.62 -14.81
C ALA A 77 -8.51 5.55 -13.28
N GLU A 78 -8.95 4.48 -12.63
CA GLU A 78 -8.68 4.23 -11.20
C GLU A 78 -7.17 4.23 -10.92
N ASN A 79 -6.39 3.51 -11.74
CA ASN A 79 -4.93 3.48 -11.63
C ASN A 79 -4.28 4.86 -11.88
N MET A 80 -4.83 5.66 -12.80
CA MET A 80 -4.39 7.04 -13.03
C MET A 80 -4.76 7.98 -11.88
N ALA A 81 -5.95 7.86 -11.29
CA ALA A 81 -6.32 8.61 -10.08
C ALA A 81 -5.36 8.28 -8.93
N VAL A 82 -5.06 6.99 -8.75
CA VAL A 82 -4.06 6.54 -7.78
C VAL A 82 -2.68 7.12 -8.11
N GLY A 83 -2.29 7.16 -9.39
CA GLY A 83 -1.03 7.69 -9.92
C GLY A 83 -0.85 9.20 -9.80
N LEU A 84 -1.91 9.99 -10.02
CA LEU A 84 -1.93 11.44 -9.80
C LEU A 84 -1.67 11.79 -8.32
N VAL A 85 -2.06 10.90 -7.41
CA VAL A 85 -1.71 11.00 -5.98
C VAL A 85 -0.27 10.50 -5.71
N VAL A 86 0.33 9.66 -6.57
CA VAL A 86 1.73 9.17 -6.44
C VAL A 86 2.76 10.25 -6.81
N GLN A 87 2.50 11.05 -7.85
CA GLN A 87 3.56 11.82 -8.53
C GLN A 87 3.89 13.21 -7.94
N ARG A 88 3.44 13.56 -6.72
CA ARG A 88 3.74 14.88 -6.15
C ARG A 88 5.00 14.91 -5.25
N PRO A 89 5.86 15.94 -5.38
CA PRO A 89 6.67 16.44 -4.29
C PRO A 89 5.72 17.17 -3.32
N VAL A 90 5.43 16.55 -2.17
CA VAL A 90 4.60 17.14 -1.11
C VAL A 90 5.42 18.19 -0.37
N ASP A 91 4.82 19.31 0.06
CA ASP A 91 5.53 20.30 0.90
C ASP A 91 6.09 19.60 2.17
N TYR A 92 7.41 19.46 2.20
CA TYR A 92 8.13 18.45 2.98
C TYR A 92 8.24 18.76 4.47
N ARG A 93 7.76 19.93 4.92
CA ARG A 93 8.11 20.48 6.23
C ARG A 93 7.10 20.19 7.35
N ALA A 94 5.90 19.70 7.06
CA ALA A 94 4.82 19.68 8.05
C ALA A 94 4.57 18.32 8.75
N ASP A 95 4.90 17.17 8.14
CA ASP A 95 4.75 15.85 8.81
C ASP A 95 5.59 14.78 8.10
N ILE A 96 6.91 14.74 8.36
CA ILE A 96 7.78 13.66 7.87
C ILE A 96 7.69 12.49 8.86
N ARG A 97 6.69 11.62 8.69
CA ARG A 97 6.68 10.34 9.39
C ARG A 97 7.80 9.48 8.84
N THR A 98 8.55 8.85 9.74
CA THR A 98 9.53 7.81 9.34
C THR A 98 8.78 6.63 8.74
N LEU A 99 9.45 5.83 7.89
CA LEU A 99 8.82 4.63 7.31
C LEU A 99 8.32 3.68 8.40
N SER A 100 9.09 3.52 9.49
CA SER A 100 8.69 2.69 10.63
C SER A 100 7.39 3.17 11.30
N GLN A 101 7.21 4.49 11.45
CA GLN A 101 5.98 5.06 12.03
C GLN A 101 4.77 4.84 11.12
N ALA A 102 4.93 5.10 9.82
CA ALA A 102 3.84 4.94 8.85
C ALA A 102 3.42 3.47 8.70
N VAL A 103 4.39 2.55 8.74
CA VAL A 103 4.15 1.09 8.76
C VAL A 103 3.39 0.70 10.02
N ALA A 104 3.83 1.13 11.21
CA ALA A 104 3.17 0.78 12.46
C ALA A 104 1.72 1.31 12.52
N GLU A 105 1.48 2.51 11.99
CA GLU A 105 0.13 3.06 11.90
C GLU A 105 -0.76 2.28 10.92
N TRP A 106 -0.23 1.94 9.74
CA TRP A 106 -0.92 1.06 8.80
C TRP A 106 -1.27 -0.28 9.43
N ASP A 107 -0.31 -0.93 10.07
CA ASP A 107 -0.49 -2.22 10.75
C ASP A 107 -1.64 -2.15 11.76
N VAL A 108 -1.68 -1.11 12.59
CA VAL A 108 -2.76 -0.90 13.57
C VAL A 108 -4.11 -0.66 12.90
N GLN A 109 -4.17 0.20 11.88
CA GLN A 109 -5.43 0.52 11.21
C GLN A 109 -5.95 -0.63 10.36
N ALA A 110 -5.08 -1.43 9.74
CA ALA A 110 -5.45 -2.62 8.98
C ALA A 110 -6.07 -3.67 9.90
N HIS A 111 -5.41 -3.99 11.03
CA HIS A 111 -5.96 -4.91 12.02
C HIS A 111 -7.29 -4.41 12.58
N ARG A 112 -7.37 -3.14 12.98
CA ARG A 112 -8.60 -2.55 13.49
C ARG A 112 -9.72 -2.62 12.45
N ALA A 113 -9.41 -2.36 11.18
CA ALA A 113 -10.39 -2.40 10.11
C ALA A 113 -10.93 -3.83 9.89
N LEU A 114 -10.08 -4.86 9.86
CA LEU A 114 -10.56 -6.25 9.77
C LEU A 114 -11.39 -6.70 10.97
N LEU A 115 -11.10 -6.18 12.16
CA LEU A 115 -11.84 -6.52 13.38
C LEU A 115 -13.19 -5.79 13.45
N THR A 116 -13.26 -4.55 12.97
CA THR A 116 -14.46 -3.70 13.10
C THR A 116 -15.37 -3.75 11.87
N ASN A 117 -14.82 -4.05 10.70
CA ASN A 117 -15.53 -4.07 9.44
C ASN A 117 -15.33 -5.42 8.73
N ARG A 118 -16.30 -6.32 8.89
CA ARG A 118 -16.26 -7.68 8.34
C ARG A 118 -16.69 -7.74 6.87
N SER A 119 -16.29 -6.75 6.08
CA SER A 119 -16.74 -6.52 4.71
C SER A 119 -15.69 -6.97 3.70
N THR A 120 -16.13 -7.48 2.55
CA THR A 120 -15.22 -7.82 1.43
C THR A 120 -14.50 -6.61 0.89
N SER A 121 -15.16 -5.45 0.79
CA SER A 121 -14.51 -4.20 0.36
C SER A 121 -13.36 -3.80 1.27
N CYS A 122 -13.53 -3.96 2.59
CA CYS A 122 -12.46 -3.71 3.56
C CYS A 122 -11.29 -4.69 3.37
N LEU A 123 -11.57 -5.99 3.23
CA LEU A 123 -10.56 -7.00 3.01
C LEU A 123 -9.82 -6.81 1.67
N ALA A 124 -10.53 -6.46 0.59
CA ALA A 124 -9.93 -6.19 -0.72
C ALA A 124 -8.97 -5.00 -0.66
N LEU A 125 -9.35 -3.92 0.04
CA LEU A 125 -8.49 -2.75 0.21
C LEU A 125 -7.21 -3.10 0.97
N ILE A 126 -7.34 -3.83 2.07
CA ILE A 126 -6.20 -4.24 2.90
C ILE A 126 -5.29 -5.16 2.10
N ALA A 127 -5.83 -6.19 1.44
CA ALA A 127 -5.05 -7.11 0.63
C ALA A 127 -4.29 -6.39 -0.50
N ARG A 128 -4.93 -5.42 -1.18
CA ARG A 128 -4.28 -4.61 -2.21
C ARG A 128 -3.14 -3.77 -1.63
N HIS A 129 -3.33 -3.15 -0.47
CA HIS A 129 -2.30 -2.34 0.15
C HIS A 129 -1.16 -3.19 0.70
N GLU A 130 -1.44 -4.33 1.32
CA GLU A 130 -0.39 -5.30 1.72
C GLU A 130 0.47 -5.70 0.52
N SER A 131 -0.14 -6.01 -0.63
CA SER A 131 0.61 -6.29 -1.86
C SER A 131 1.56 -5.14 -2.23
N LEU A 132 1.05 -3.90 -2.25
CA LEU A 132 1.86 -2.72 -2.54
C LEU A 132 2.97 -2.48 -1.51
N VAL A 133 2.72 -2.78 -0.23
CA VAL A 133 3.69 -2.65 0.85
C VAL A 133 4.83 -3.64 0.66
N GLN A 134 4.53 -4.91 0.37
CA GLN A 134 5.58 -5.90 0.10
C GLN A 134 6.41 -5.55 -1.14
N SER A 135 5.76 -5.08 -2.21
CA SER A 135 6.44 -4.59 -3.40
C SER A 135 7.33 -3.38 -3.08
N GLY A 136 6.84 -2.44 -2.27
CA GLY A 136 7.59 -1.29 -1.79
C GLY A 136 8.83 -1.69 -0.98
N PHE A 137 8.70 -2.70 -0.11
CA PHE A 137 9.83 -3.26 0.63
C PHE A 137 10.85 -3.95 -0.28
N ALA A 138 10.42 -4.73 -1.27
CA ALA A 138 11.33 -5.36 -2.23
C ALA A 138 12.18 -4.30 -2.97
N ILE A 139 11.53 -3.23 -3.45
CA ILE A 139 12.21 -2.11 -4.10
C ILE A 139 13.17 -1.40 -3.12
N ALA A 140 12.74 -1.17 -1.88
CA ALA A 140 13.55 -0.51 -0.86
C ALA A 140 14.80 -1.34 -0.50
N VAL A 141 14.66 -2.65 -0.32
CA VAL A 141 15.77 -3.59 -0.06
C VAL A 141 16.73 -3.62 -1.25
N GLY A 142 16.22 -3.71 -2.48
CA GLY A 142 17.05 -3.66 -3.69
C GLY A 142 17.79 -2.33 -3.85
N SER A 143 17.15 -1.21 -3.51
CA SER A 143 17.78 0.11 -3.47
C SER A 143 18.88 0.16 -2.39
N ALA A 144 18.60 -0.34 -1.19
CA ALA A 144 19.56 -0.36 -0.09
C ALA A 144 20.79 -1.21 -0.43
N ALA A 145 20.61 -2.35 -1.10
CA ALA A 145 21.70 -3.21 -1.56
C ALA A 145 22.60 -2.53 -2.60
N ARG A 146 22.02 -1.84 -3.60
CA ARG A 146 22.79 -1.08 -4.60
C ARG A 146 23.61 0.06 -4.01
N ASN A 147 23.23 0.57 -2.84
CA ASN A 147 23.93 1.64 -2.13
C ASN A 147 24.85 1.11 -1.01
N GLY A 148 25.04 -0.21 -0.90
CA GLY A 148 25.89 -0.82 0.12
C GLY A 148 25.36 -0.75 1.55
N ALA A 149 24.10 -0.35 1.75
CA ALA A 149 23.46 -0.31 3.07
C ALA A 149 22.98 -1.71 3.52
N VAL A 150 22.80 -2.63 2.57
CA VAL A 150 22.42 -4.02 2.81
C VAL A 150 23.34 -4.93 2.00
N ASP A 151 23.75 -6.03 2.61
CA ASP A 151 24.54 -7.05 1.92
C ASP A 151 23.74 -7.64 0.72
N PRO A 152 24.34 -7.77 -0.48
CA PRO A 152 23.67 -8.31 -1.66
C PRO A 152 23.11 -9.73 -1.48
N HIS A 153 23.77 -10.57 -0.66
CA HIS A 153 23.27 -11.91 -0.37
C HIS A 153 21.97 -11.85 0.43
N THR A 154 21.88 -10.94 1.40
CA THR A 154 20.64 -10.67 2.15
C THR A 154 19.52 -10.18 1.22
N ALA A 155 19.81 -9.25 0.31
CA ALA A 155 18.81 -8.74 -0.63
C ALA A 155 18.31 -9.83 -1.60
N SER A 156 19.21 -10.62 -2.19
CA SER A 156 18.83 -11.73 -3.09
C SER A 156 18.02 -12.84 -2.40
N ARG A 157 18.16 -13.00 -1.07
CA ARG A 157 17.35 -13.94 -0.28
C ARG A 157 15.94 -13.44 -0.01
N LEU A 158 15.75 -12.13 0.17
CA LEU A 158 14.47 -11.52 0.52
C LEU A 158 13.59 -11.24 -0.70
N ASP A 159 14.20 -10.79 -1.80
CA ASP A 159 13.51 -10.39 -3.03
C ASP A 159 12.46 -11.40 -3.56
N PRO A 160 12.77 -12.70 -3.73
CA PRO A 160 11.78 -13.64 -4.25
C PRO A 160 10.63 -13.87 -3.27
N VAL A 161 10.89 -13.77 -1.97
CA VAL A 161 9.87 -14.05 -0.94
C VAL A 161 8.93 -12.86 -0.77
N LEU A 162 9.46 -11.63 -0.81
CA LEU A 162 8.64 -10.43 -0.81
C LEU A 162 7.78 -10.31 -2.08
N SER A 163 8.34 -10.69 -3.24
CA SER A 163 7.60 -10.73 -4.50
C SER A 163 6.47 -11.76 -4.45
N GLN A 164 6.75 -12.99 -4.00
CA GLN A 164 5.70 -14.01 -3.85
C GLN A 164 4.62 -13.63 -2.84
N LEU A 165 4.99 -12.95 -1.75
CA LEU A 165 4.03 -12.46 -0.77
C LEU A 165 3.16 -11.33 -1.35
N SER A 166 3.75 -10.42 -2.12
CA SER A 166 3.02 -9.39 -2.88
C SER A 166 2.00 -10.02 -3.83
N ASP A 167 2.44 -10.99 -4.64
CA ASP A 167 1.56 -11.68 -5.59
C ASP A 167 0.42 -12.44 -4.89
N SER A 168 0.70 -13.04 -3.73
CA SER A 168 -0.30 -13.76 -2.95
C SER A 168 -1.37 -12.81 -2.40
N TRP A 169 -0.95 -11.67 -1.84
CA TRP A 169 -1.87 -10.63 -1.38
C TRP A 169 -2.68 -10.02 -2.53
N GLU A 170 -2.08 -9.81 -3.69
CA GLU A 170 -2.80 -9.38 -4.89
C GLU A 170 -3.82 -10.44 -5.34
N GLY A 171 -3.46 -11.72 -5.25
CA GLY A 171 -4.38 -12.83 -5.53
C GLY A 171 -5.59 -12.88 -4.60
N VAL A 172 -5.43 -12.48 -3.33
CA VAL A 172 -6.57 -12.26 -2.41
C VAL A 172 -7.36 -11.04 -2.85
N ALA A 173 -6.70 -9.91 -3.09
CA ALA A 173 -7.36 -8.66 -3.48
C ALA A 173 -8.23 -8.84 -4.72
N GLN A 174 -7.75 -9.56 -5.73
CA GLN A 174 -8.47 -9.82 -6.98
C GLN A 174 -9.71 -10.68 -6.75
N ARG A 175 -9.60 -11.78 -6.00
CA ARG A 175 -10.74 -12.67 -5.75
C ARG A 175 -11.77 -12.06 -4.81
N VAL A 176 -11.31 -11.29 -3.82
CA VAL A 176 -12.22 -10.56 -2.93
C VAL A 176 -12.91 -9.43 -3.70
N ARG A 177 -12.25 -8.80 -4.68
CA ARG A 177 -12.85 -7.77 -5.55
C ARG A 177 -14.07 -8.29 -6.31
N ASP A 178 -14.09 -9.57 -6.68
CA ASP A 178 -15.27 -10.19 -7.29
C ASP A 178 -16.47 -10.27 -6.33
N LEU A 179 -16.22 -10.18 -5.03
CA LEU A 179 -17.23 -10.14 -3.97
C LEU A 179 -17.39 -8.75 -3.35
N SER A 180 -16.67 -7.73 -3.82
CA SER A 180 -16.61 -6.38 -3.22
C SER A 180 -17.23 -5.35 -4.16
N TRP A 181 -18.56 -5.33 -4.25
CA TRP A 181 -19.30 -4.37 -5.08
C TRP A 181 -20.09 -3.41 -4.19
N GLY A 182 -20.36 -2.18 -4.62
CA GLY A 182 -21.19 -1.27 -3.83
C GLY A 182 -20.49 -0.60 -2.63
N ALA A 183 -21.24 0.34 -2.07
CA ALA A 183 -20.81 1.38 -1.13
C ALA A 183 -20.53 0.91 0.31
N GLU A 184 -19.90 -0.26 0.51
CA GLU A 184 -19.44 -0.63 1.85
C GLU A 184 -18.30 0.31 2.27
N ALA A 185 -18.61 1.20 3.21
CA ALA A 185 -17.69 2.22 3.66
C ALA A 185 -16.48 1.61 4.35
N VAL A 186 -15.29 1.85 3.78
CA VAL A 186 -14.02 1.55 4.44
C VAL A 186 -13.74 2.64 5.49
N PRO A 187 -13.24 2.30 6.69
CA PRO A 187 -12.90 3.31 7.69
C PRO A 187 -11.90 4.33 7.14
N ARG A 188 -12.24 5.62 7.28
CA ARG A 188 -11.41 6.73 6.80
C ARG A 188 -9.97 6.69 7.34
N ALA A 189 -9.80 6.30 8.60
CA ALA A 189 -8.48 6.19 9.23
C ALA A 189 -7.57 5.17 8.51
N THR A 190 -8.14 4.09 7.96
CA THR A 190 -7.40 3.09 7.18
C THR A 190 -6.91 3.66 5.86
N LEU A 191 -7.73 4.46 5.19
CA LEU A 191 -7.35 5.17 3.96
C LEU A 191 -6.24 6.20 4.21
N GLU A 192 -6.35 6.95 5.30
CA GLU A 192 -5.34 7.95 5.69
C GLU A 192 -4.00 7.27 6.03
N ALA A 193 -4.02 6.16 6.77
CA ALA A 193 -2.82 5.38 7.07
C ALA A 193 -2.16 4.79 5.82
N ALA A 194 -2.96 4.25 4.89
CA ALA A 194 -2.47 3.78 3.59
C ALA A 194 -1.78 4.89 2.79
N HIS A 195 -2.37 6.09 2.76
CA HIS A 195 -1.77 7.24 2.09
C HIS A 195 -0.47 7.68 2.77
N GLY A 196 -0.43 7.70 4.11
CA GLY A 196 0.77 7.99 4.88
C GLY A 196 1.90 7.00 4.60
N LEU A 197 1.59 5.71 4.53
CA LEU A 197 2.55 4.67 4.22
C LEU A 197 3.12 4.78 2.81
N LYS A 198 2.26 4.98 1.81
CA LYS A 198 2.67 5.23 0.43
C LYS A 198 3.63 6.43 0.32
N ARG A 199 3.33 7.52 1.04
CA ARG A 199 4.20 8.70 1.12
C ARG A 199 5.56 8.35 1.71
N ALA A 200 5.59 7.62 2.83
CA ALA A 200 6.83 7.24 3.48
C ALA A 200 7.72 6.34 2.59
N PHE A 201 7.13 5.40 1.84
CA PHE A 201 7.87 4.60 0.86
C PHE A 201 8.46 5.45 -0.26
N SER A 202 7.71 6.40 -0.82
CA SER A 202 8.23 7.30 -1.86
C SER A 202 9.47 8.06 -1.37
N LEU A 203 9.41 8.57 -0.13
CA LEU A 203 10.53 9.26 0.50
C LEU A 203 11.76 8.37 0.68
N VAL A 204 11.60 7.11 1.08
CA VAL A 204 12.75 6.20 1.29
C VAL A 204 13.33 5.69 -0.04
N VAL A 205 12.48 5.42 -1.03
CA VAL A 205 12.90 4.79 -2.29
C VAL A 205 13.49 5.79 -3.27
N PHE A 206 12.87 6.96 -3.44
CA PHE A 206 13.21 7.90 -4.51
C PHE A 206 13.94 9.17 -4.03
N GLU A 207 13.60 9.67 -2.85
CA GLU A 207 14.02 11.02 -2.40
C GLU A 207 14.99 11.00 -1.20
N GLY A 208 15.18 9.83 -0.59
CA GLY A 208 15.85 9.68 0.70
C GLY A 208 17.37 9.59 0.58
N PRO A 209 18.12 10.25 1.49
CA PRO A 209 19.56 10.03 1.62
C PRO A 209 19.87 8.57 2.01
N ALA A 210 21.11 8.12 1.75
CA ALA A 210 21.50 6.71 1.86
C ALA A 210 21.31 6.12 3.28
N ASP A 211 21.39 6.95 4.32
CA ASP A 211 21.13 6.65 5.72
C ASP A 211 19.68 6.21 5.98
N ARG A 212 18.69 6.80 5.29
CA ARG A 212 17.27 6.40 5.40
C ARG A 212 16.97 5.03 4.78
N LYS A 213 17.85 4.49 3.94
CA LYS A 213 17.66 3.17 3.32
C LYS A 213 17.84 2.03 4.32
N GLY A 214 18.56 2.26 5.42
CA GLY A 214 18.66 1.32 6.54
C GLY A 214 17.37 1.20 7.36
N GLU A 215 16.52 2.24 7.37
CA GLU A 215 15.23 2.21 8.07
C GLU A 215 14.27 1.18 7.48
N ALA A 216 14.39 0.89 6.17
CA ALA A 216 13.55 -0.06 5.46
C ALA A 216 13.66 -1.49 6.03
N LEU A 217 14.85 -1.93 6.44
CA LEU A 217 15.03 -3.26 7.03
C LEU A 217 14.38 -3.37 8.41
N SER A 218 14.56 -2.33 9.25
CA SER A 218 13.95 -2.31 10.58
C SER A 218 12.42 -2.29 10.48
N ALA A 219 11.87 -1.48 9.57
CA ALA A 219 10.44 -1.42 9.31
C ALA A 219 9.91 -2.72 8.71
N LEU A 220 10.69 -3.39 7.84
CA LEU A 220 10.33 -4.66 7.24
C LEU A 220 10.14 -5.76 8.30
N ASN A 221 11.09 -5.91 9.24
CA ASN A 221 10.99 -6.98 10.24
C ASN A 221 9.73 -6.82 11.12
N SER A 222 9.46 -5.60 11.59
CA SER A 222 8.22 -5.30 12.34
C SER A 222 6.97 -5.54 11.51
N HIS A 223 6.99 -5.15 10.23
CA HIS A 223 5.85 -5.32 9.34
C HIS A 223 5.59 -6.80 9.02
N LEU A 224 6.62 -7.63 8.80
CA LEU A 224 6.42 -9.05 8.50
C LEU A 224 5.76 -9.79 9.66
N ALA A 225 6.13 -9.47 10.91
CA ALA A 225 5.43 -10.00 12.08
C ALA A 225 3.96 -9.58 12.11
N SER A 226 3.67 -8.31 11.80
CA SER A 226 2.30 -7.79 11.66
C SER A 226 1.54 -8.45 10.50
N SER A 227 2.17 -8.64 9.34
CA SER A 227 1.57 -9.22 8.14
C SER A 227 1.21 -10.70 8.34
N VAL A 228 1.97 -11.45 9.15
CA VAL A 228 1.58 -12.80 9.60
C VAL A 228 0.29 -12.76 10.42
N ALA A 229 0.19 -11.84 11.40
CA ALA A 229 -1.01 -11.69 12.22
C ALA A 229 -2.22 -11.24 11.38
N LEU A 230 -2.00 -10.34 10.42
CA LEU A 230 -3.03 -9.85 9.51
C LEU A 230 -3.51 -10.95 8.56
N ALA A 231 -2.59 -11.77 8.03
CA ALA A 231 -2.92 -12.94 7.22
C ALA A 231 -3.73 -13.98 8.00
N ALA A 232 -3.36 -14.21 9.28
CA ALA A 232 -4.13 -15.08 10.16
C ALA A 232 -5.54 -14.53 10.40
N ALA A 233 -5.68 -13.22 10.66
CA ALA A 233 -6.97 -12.57 10.85
C ALA A 233 -7.84 -12.62 9.58
N ALA A 234 -7.25 -12.42 8.40
CA ALA A 234 -7.95 -12.55 7.12
C ALA A 234 -8.44 -13.99 6.87
N ARG A 235 -7.58 -14.97 7.16
CA ARG A 235 -7.92 -16.40 7.08
C ARG A 235 -9.05 -16.76 8.04
N GLU A 236 -8.96 -16.31 9.30
CA GLU A 236 -10.01 -16.51 10.30
C GLU A 236 -11.33 -15.89 9.86
N LEU A 237 -11.30 -14.64 9.38
CA LEU A 237 -12.47 -13.92 8.88
C LEU A 237 -13.17 -14.66 7.73
N VAL A 238 -12.40 -15.17 6.76
CA VAL A 238 -12.95 -15.98 5.66
C VAL A 238 -13.51 -17.30 6.21
N SER A 239 -12.82 -17.97 7.12
CA SER A 239 -13.24 -19.27 7.66
C SER A 239 -14.44 -19.19 8.63
N GLY A 240 -14.59 -18.09 9.35
CA GLY A 240 -15.58 -17.91 10.40
C GLY A 240 -17.00 -17.65 9.88
N GLY A 241 -17.15 -17.30 8.60
CA GLY A 241 -18.46 -17.00 8.00
C GLY A 241 -19.05 -15.65 8.42
N GLU A 242 -18.28 -14.81 9.11
CA GLU A 242 -18.65 -13.43 9.46
C GLU A 242 -18.44 -12.46 8.29
N LEU A 243 -17.65 -12.85 7.28
CA LEU A 243 -17.36 -12.02 6.12
C LEU A 243 -18.65 -11.78 5.31
N THR A 244 -19.01 -10.51 5.14
CA THR A 244 -20.17 -10.06 4.38
C THR A 244 -19.79 -9.52 3.02
N ALA A 245 -20.66 -9.73 2.06
CA ALA A 245 -20.55 -9.21 0.71
C ALA A 245 -21.95 -8.84 0.20
N PRO A 246 -22.08 -7.91 -0.77
CA PRO A 246 -23.34 -7.61 -1.41
C PRO A 246 -23.99 -8.86 -1.99
N ALA A 247 -25.29 -9.03 -1.76
CA ALA A 247 -26.06 -10.17 -2.25
C ALA A 247 -25.88 -10.43 -3.76
N ARG A 248 -25.79 -9.36 -4.55
CA ARG A 248 -25.58 -9.43 -6.01
C ARG A 248 -24.23 -10.03 -6.38
N ALA A 249 -23.17 -9.58 -5.71
CA ALA A 249 -21.81 -10.06 -5.95
C ALA A 249 -21.69 -11.55 -5.58
N VAL A 250 -22.25 -11.93 -4.42
CA VAL A 250 -22.31 -13.33 -3.97
C VAL A 250 -23.06 -14.20 -4.96
N ASN A 251 -24.26 -13.79 -5.38
CA ASN A 251 -25.07 -14.54 -6.33
C ASN A 251 -24.34 -14.76 -7.64
N ARG A 252 -23.63 -13.74 -8.15
CA ARG A 252 -22.84 -13.86 -9.37
C ARG A 252 -21.71 -14.88 -9.22
N VAL A 253 -20.88 -14.77 -8.19
CA VAL A 253 -19.74 -15.69 -7.99
C VAL A 253 -20.24 -17.13 -7.88
N LEU A 254 -21.39 -17.34 -7.23
CA LEU A 254 -22.01 -18.67 -7.15
C LEU A 254 -22.57 -19.16 -8.48
N LEU A 255 -23.17 -18.28 -9.30
CA LEU A 255 -23.65 -18.65 -10.64
C LEU A 255 -22.50 -18.94 -11.61
N GLU A 256 -21.39 -18.20 -11.51
CA GLU A 256 -20.19 -18.43 -12.33
C GLU A 256 -19.46 -19.73 -11.92
N GLY A 257 -19.52 -20.12 -10.64
CA GLY A 257 -18.93 -21.35 -10.12
C GLY A 257 -19.83 -22.59 -10.21
N ALA A 258 -21.14 -22.43 -10.35
CA ALA A 258 -22.07 -23.53 -10.49
C ALA A 258 -22.05 -24.06 -11.94
N GLU A 259 -21.52 -25.27 -12.15
CA GLU A 259 -21.66 -25.98 -13.41
C GLU A 259 -23.16 -26.21 -13.74
N SER A 260 -23.75 -25.29 -14.50
CA SER A 260 -24.96 -25.40 -15.33
C SER A 260 -26.23 -26.10 -14.79
N SER A 261 -26.41 -26.39 -13.49
CA SER A 261 -27.50 -27.31 -13.07
C SER A 261 -28.51 -26.82 -12.02
N ALA A 262 -28.42 -25.60 -11.49
CA ALA A 262 -29.43 -25.10 -10.54
C ALA A 262 -30.14 -23.84 -11.04
N MET A 263 -31.34 -23.98 -11.61
CA MET A 263 -32.26 -22.89 -12.00
C MET A 263 -32.75 -21.99 -10.83
N ARG A 264 -32.22 -22.16 -9.62
CA ARG A 264 -32.60 -21.34 -8.46
C ARG A 264 -31.42 -20.50 -8.05
N SER A 265 -31.61 -19.18 -8.06
CA SER A 265 -30.66 -18.24 -7.49
C SER A 265 -30.31 -18.70 -6.07
N PRO A 266 -29.03 -18.93 -5.75
CA PRO A 266 -28.60 -19.40 -4.44
C PRO A 266 -28.78 -18.34 -3.34
N VAL A 267 -29.10 -17.10 -3.72
CA VAL A 267 -29.35 -15.97 -2.83
C VAL A 267 -30.83 -15.58 -2.89
N SER A 268 -31.37 -15.10 -1.78
CA SER A 268 -32.76 -14.62 -1.71
C SER A 268 -33.02 -13.48 -2.70
N PRO A 269 -34.07 -13.56 -3.54
CA PRO A 269 -34.44 -12.47 -4.45
C PRO A 269 -34.72 -11.14 -3.76
N VAL A 270 -35.21 -11.17 -2.52
CA VAL A 270 -35.49 -9.96 -1.72
C VAL A 270 -34.18 -9.23 -1.39
N ASP A 271 -33.12 -9.98 -1.08
CA ASP A 271 -31.82 -9.40 -0.72
C ASP A 271 -31.12 -8.82 -1.96
N LEU A 272 -31.26 -9.48 -3.12
CA LEU A 272 -30.79 -8.99 -4.41
C LEU A 272 -31.45 -7.67 -4.82
N LEU A 273 -32.77 -7.57 -4.62
CA LEU A 273 -33.54 -6.36 -4.92
C LEU A 273 -33.20 -5.21 -3.97
N ARG A 274 -32.97 -5.51 -2.70
CA ARG A 274 -32.62 -4.50 -1.68
C ARG A 274 -31.16 -4.06 -1.73
N GLY A 275 -30.30 -4.80 -2.44
CA GLY A 275 -28.86 -4.50 -2.52
C GLY A 275 -28.17 -4.59 -1.16
N VAL A 276 -28.63 -5.46 -0.27
CA VAL A 276 -28.05 -5.61 1.07
C VAL A 276 -26.83 -6.53 1.04
N SER A 277 -25.91 -6.29 1.96
CA SER A 277 -24.81 -7.21 2.23
C SER A 277 -25.29 -8.39 3.06
N ILE A 278 -24.87 -9.59 2.66
CA ILE A 278 -25.18 -10.86 3.30
C ILE A 278 -23.88 -11.57 3.68
N ALA A 279 -23.94 -12.45 4.67
CA ALA A 279 -22.81 -13.33 4.97
C ALA A 279 -22.50 -14.24 3.77
N ILE A 280 -21.22 -14.41 3.45
CA ILE A 280 -20.81 -15.23 2.31
C ILE A 280 -21.11 -16.71 2.60
N PRO A 281 -21.91 -17.38 1.75
CA PRO A 281 -22.21 -18.80 1.90
C PRO A 281 -20.94 -19.68 1.83
N PRO A 282 -20.92 -20.85 2.47
CA PRO A 282 -19.78 -21.79 2.43
C PRO A 282 -19.23 -22.06 1.03
N GLU A 283 -20.11 -22.14 0.03
CA GLU A 283 -19.79 -22.42 -1.36
C GLU A 283 -18.92 -21.31 -1.97
N ALA A 284 -19.28 -20.05 -1.73
CA ALA A 284 -18.50 -18.90 -2.20
C ALA A 284 -17.21 -18.69 -1.37
N ARG A 285 -17.20 -19.10 -0.09
CA ARG A 285 -15.99 -19.02 0.75
C ARG A 285 -14.85 -19.89 0.23
N GLY A 286 -15.16 -21.04 -0.37
CA GLY A 286 -14.17 -21.91 -1.01
C GLY A 286 -13.33 -21.19 -2.07
N HIS A 287 -13.90 -20.18 -2.74
CA HIS A 287 -13.20 -19.36 -3.73
C HIS A 287 -12.07 -18.50 -3.12
N LEU A 288 -12.24 -18.07 -1.86
CA LEU A 288 -11.26 -17.23 -1.15
C LEU A 288 -10.25 -18.05 -0.36
N GLN A 289 -10.65 -19.21 0.14
CA GLN A 289 -9.93 -19.95 1.18
C GLN A 289 -8.50 -20.33 0.77
N GLY A 290 -8.30 -20.88 -0.43
CA GLY A 290 -6.96 -21.23 -0.90
C GLY A 290 -6.02 -20.02 -0.98
N SER A 291 -6.55 -18.83 -1.27
CA SER A 291 -5.76 -17.61 -1.44
C SER A 291 -5.31 -17.03 -0.11
N VAL A 292 -6.19 -17.02 0.89
CA VAL A 292 -5.83 -16.57 2.24
C VAL A 292 -4.91 -17.57 2.95
N ASP A 293 -5.06 -18.87 2.67
CA ASP A 293 -4.12 -19.90 3.14
C ASP A 293 -2.73 -19.71 2.51
N ASP A 294 -2.66 -19.39 1.21
CA ASP A 294 -1.41 -19.08 0.52
C ASP A 294 -0.73 -17.84 1.08
N VAL A 295 -1.47 -16.75 1.29
CA VAL A 295 -0.94 -15.54 1.92
C VAL A 295 -0.36 -15.86 3.30
N PHE A 296 -1.09 -16.57 4.16
CA PHE A 296 -0.59 -16.93 5.49
C PHE A 296 0.71 -17.74 5.43
N ARG A 297 0.78 -18.73 4.54
CA ARG A 297 1.99 -19.53 4.32
C ARG A 297 3.17 -18.66 3.86
N GLN A 298 2.94 -17.75 2.91
CA GLN A 298 3.98 -16.87 2.39
C GLN A 298 4.43 -15.82 3.41
N SER A 299 3.52 -15.29 4.25
CA SER A 299 3.88 -14.37 5.33
C SER A 299 4.81 -15.05 6.35
N MET A 300 4.53 -16.31 6.70
CA MET A 300 5.38 -17.10 7.59
C MET A 300 6.77 -17.35 6.99
N GLU A 301 6.84 -17.73 5.70
CA GLU A 301 8.11 -17.92 5.00
C GLU A 301 8.92 -16.61 4.94
N ALA A 302 8.27 -15.48 4.63
CA ALA A 302 8.89 -14.17 4.63
C ALA A 302 9.49 -13.81 5.99
N MET A 303 8.72 -13.99 7.07
CA MET A 303 9.18 -13.76 8.43
C MET A 303 10.36 -14.67 8.80
N HIS A 304 10.30 -15.97 8.47
CA HIS A 304 11.41 -16.89 8.73
C HIS A 304 12.69 -16.50 7.97
N ARG A 305 12.56 -16.04 6.72
CA ARG A 305 13.69 -15.59 5.90
C ARG A 305 14.29 -14.29 6.40
N ALA A 306 13.45 -13.40 6.94
CA ALA A 306 13.84 -12.13 7.55
C ALA A 306 14.39 -12.26 8.97
N SER A 307 14.11 -13.36 9.69
CA SER A 307 14.59 -13.57 11.07
C SER A 307 16.13 -13.55 11.23
N GLY A 308 16.88 -13.70 10.12
CA GLY A 308 18.34 -13.55 10.12
C GLY A 308 18.85 -12.10 10.05
N LEU A 309 17.96 -11.10 9.92
CA LEU A 309 18.33 -9.68 9.79
C LEU A 309 18.74 -9.03 11.12
N ASP A 310 18.22 -9.50 12.26
CA ASP A 310 18.55 -8.92 13.57
C ASP A 310 20.00 -9.23 14.01
N GLY A 311 20.62 -10.29 13.47
CA GLY A 311 21.98 -10.71 13.83
C GLY A 311 23.09 -9.85 13.22
N SER A 312 22.90 -9.30 12.02
CA SER A 312 23.94 -8.61 11.25
C SER A 312 24.18 -7.14 11.67
N ARG A 313 23.28 -6.57 12.48
CA ARG A 313 23.44 -5.22 13.05
C ARG A 313 24.41 -5.18 14.24
N LEU A 314 24.66 -6.31 14.89
CA LEU A 314 25.60 -6.40 16.02
C LEU A 314 27.07 -6.49 15.54
N ASP A 315 27.33 -7.18 14.43
CA ASP A 315 28.71 -7.37 13.94
C ASP A 315 29.29 -6.11 13.27
N SER A 316 28.44 -5.27 12.67
CA SER A 316 28.85 -4.04 11.98
C SER A 316 29.17 -2.87 12.92
N VAL A 317 28.62 -2.86 14.15
CA VAL A 317 28.95 -1.85 15.18
C VAL A 317 30.27 -2.17 15.89
N THR A 318 30.69 -3.43 15.91
CA THR A 318 31.97 -3.87 16.52
C THR A 318 33.18 -3.83 15.58
N ALA A 319 32.99 -3.58 14.28
CA ALA A 319 34.05 -3.70 13.28
C ALA A 319 34.96 -2.45 13.09
N HIS A 320 34.86 -1.42 13.93
CA HIS A 320 35.85 -0.32 13.95
C HIS A 320 36.25 0.13 15.38
N PRO A 321 37.19 -0.58 16.04
CA PRO A 321 37.90 -0.08 17.22
C PRO A 321 39.30 0.49 16.88
N GLU A 322 39.57 0.92 15.64
CA GLU A 322 40.89 1.44 15.22
C GLU A 322 40.81 2.91 14.77
N LEU A 323 40.49 3.82 15.70
CA LEU A 323 40.75 5.26 15.55
C LEU A 323 41.10 5.90 16.91
N GLY A 324 41.87 5.15 17.71
CA GLY A 324 42.40 5.55 19.01
C GLY A 324 43.88 5.21 19.14
N LYS A 325 44.69 5.36 18.09
CA LYS A 325 46.15 5.41 18.23
C LYS A 325 46.55 6.86 18.52
N ALA A 326 46.64 7.15 19.82
CA ALA A 326 47.26 8.36 20.34
C ALA A 326 48.67 8.51 19.76
N MET A 327 48.83 9.55 18.97
CA MET A 327 50.11 10.00 18.43
C MET A 327 50.89 10.63 19.58
N HIS A 328 51.94 9.94 20.04
CA HIS A 328 52.96 10.50 20.92
C HIS A 328 53.63 11.72 20.25
N PRO A 329 53.72 12.88 20.92
CA PRO A 329 54.63 13.94 20.50
C PRO A 329 55.91 13.82 21.33
N THR A 330 56.99 13.36 20.71
CA THR A 330 58.34 13.56 21.22
C THR A 330 59.25 13.91 20.04
N ASP A 331 60.01 14.97 20.23
CA ASP A 331 61.14 15.46 19.43
C ASP A 331 60.87 16.12 18.08
N LEU A 332 60.65 17.43 18.13
CA LEU A 332 61.45 18.36 17.33
C LEU A 332 61.90 19.52 18.24
N ALA A 333 63.21 19.60 18.43
CA ALA A 333 63.88 20.59 19.24
C ALA A 333 64.70 21.57 18.37
N VAL A 334 64.78 22.81 18.89
CA VAL A 334 65.89 23.80 18.76
C VAL A 334 65.88 24.73 17.51
N PRO A 335 66.45 25.96 17.54
CA PRO A 335 66.77 26.96 18.60
C PRO A 335 66.02 28.30 18.39
N GLY A 336 65.72 29.15 19.39
CA GLY A 336 66.67 29.96 20.15
C GLY A 336 66.93 31.34 19.49
N THR A 337 66.26 32.39 19.96
CA THR A 337 66.85 33.75 20.10
C THR A 337 66.04 34.53 21.13
N GLY A 338 66.69 34.89 22.23
CA GLY A 338 66.17 35.85 23.19
C GLY A 338 66.49 37.28 22.76
N ARG A 339 65.58 38.20 23.05
CA ARG A 339 65.85 39.61 23.43
C ARG A 339 64.53 40.24 23.84
N GLU A 340 64.31 40.35 25.15
CA GLU A 340 64.39 41.62 25.90
C GLU A 340 63.48 42.73 25.36
N ALA A 341 62.37 42.97 26.06
CA ALA A 341 61.83 44.31 26.22
C ALA A 341 61.27 44.44 27.64
N ARG A 342 62.02 45.15 28.48
CA ARG A 342 61.62 45.61 29.82
C ARG A 342 60.66 46.81 29.72
N PRO A 343 59.96 47.14 30.83
CA PRO A 343 58.69 47.87 30.80
C PRO A 343 58.78 49.38 31.10
N LEU A 344 57.66 50.07 30.79
CA LEU A 344 57.01 51.20 31.47
C LEU A 344 57.87 52.34 32.06
N SER A 345 57.70 53.56 31.54
CA SER A 345 57.01 54.66 32.26
C SER A 345 56.91 55.97 31.44
N PRO A 346 55.92 56.86 31.73
CA PRO A 346 55.64 58.16 31.08
C PRO A 346 56.31 59.31 31.88
N PRO A 347 55.89 60.60 31.86
CA PRO A 347 55.14 61.45 30.91
C PRO A 347 55.88 62.77 30.54
N ARG A 348 55.42 63.48 29.48
CA ARG A 348 55.08 64.92 29.45
C ARG A 348 54.63 65.32 28.06
#